data_AF-A0A8I1TD59-F1
#
_entry.id   AF-A0A8I1TD59-F1
#
_cell.length_a   1.000
_cell.length_b   1.000
_cell.length_c   1.000
_cell.angle_alpha   90.00
_cell.angle_beta   90.00
_cell.angle_gamma   90.00
#
_symmetry.space_group_name_H-M   'P 1'
#
loop_
_entity.id
_entity.type
_entity.pdbx_description
1 polymer ?
#
loop_
_entity_poly.entity_id
_entity_poly.type
_entity_poly.pdbx_seq_one_letter_code
_entity_poly.pdbx_strand_id
1 'polypeptide(L)'
;MRRLPLVSGLAVLLAAASLTAPAAASSAKCHANKYFAVAEKEYDEGAGAQFAVRALTDPKTGRNCRFTPSKKDFVIGRPGDPLWFGALDGKWLILTRSTGPQGDLVVYDLASRKAVLDVPSDSYEVKKGELSFWQRTGEATAATCPEFAEHQANGLGSAITQLKVLDLHSGKLTDKGQQRCEATQ
;
A
#
# COMPACT_ATOMS: atom_id res chain seq x y z
N MET A 1 -5.18 87.81 17.49
CA MET A 1 -5.54 87.54 16.08
C MET A 1 -4.93 86.22 15.66
N ARG A 2 -5.72 85.34 15.00
CA ARG A 2 -5.33 84.12 14.24
C ARG A 2 -4.71 82.98 15.08
N ARG A 3 -5.00 81.68 14.92
CA ARG A 3 -5.87 80.82 14.08
C ARG A 3 -5.89 79.43 14.79
N LEU A 4 -7.03 78.72 14.73
CA LEU A 4 -7.24 77.26 14.95
C LEU A 4 -6.38 76.39 13.96
N PRO A 5 -6.40 75.02 13.90
CA PRO A 5 -6.85 73.92 14.81
C PRO A 5 -6.02 72.59 14.72
N LEU A 6 -6.57 71.48 15.29
CA LEU A 6 -6.40 70.04 14.92
C LEU A 6 -5.03 69.39 15.32
N VAL A 7 -4.95 68.15 15.81
CA VAL A 7 -5.17 66.87 15.08
C VAL A 7 -5.18 65.66 16.05
N SER A 8 -6.12 64.75 15.78
CA SER A 8 -6.17 63.28 15.87
C SER A 8 -5.52 62.46 16.99
N GLY A 9 -6.32 61.47 17.42
CA GLY A 9 -5.91 60.33 18.23
C GLY A 9 -5.06 59.30 17.48
N LEU A 10 -4.57 58.34 18.25
CA LEU A 10 -3.90 57.15 17.75
C LEU A 10 -4.47 55.92 18.48
N ALA A 11 -5.32 55.18 17.77
CA ALA A 11 -5.74 53.84 18.15
C ALA A 11 -4.62 52.86 17.79
N VAL A 12 -4.09 52.15 18.78
CA VAL A 12 -3.08 51.11 18.58
C VAL A 12 -3.79 49.82 18.14
N LEU A 13 -3.70 49.49 16.85
CA LEU A 13 -4.11 48.20 16.29
C LEU A 13 -2.93 47.22 16.42
N LEU A 14 -3.08 46.20 17.29
CA LEU A 14 -2.23 45.01 17.27
C LEU A 14 -2.56 44.17 16.02
N ALA A 15 -1.68 44.20 15.02
CA ALA A 15 -1.72 43.26 13.90
C ALA A 15 -1.01 41.95 14.31
N ALA A 16 -1.79 40.94 14.67
CA ALA A 16 -1.30 39.57 14.80
C ALA A 16 -0.98 39.03 13.39
N ALA A 17 0.29 39.02 13.02
CA ALA A 17 0.77 38.41 11.79
C ALA A 17 0.75 36.88 11.95
N SER A 18 -0.30 36.24 11.47
CA SER A 18 -0.38 34.79 11.33
C SER A 18 0.62 34.33 10.28
N LEU A 19 1.79 33.85 10.72
CA LEU A 19 2.74 33.12 9.89
C LEU A 19 2.12 31.77 9.51
N THR A 20 1.40 31.72 8.39
CA THR A 20 1.03 30.45 7.76
C THR A 20 2.29 29.82 7.18
N ALA A 21 2.87 28.86 7.91
CA ALA A 21 3.93 28.03 7.38
C ALA A 21 3.40 27.25 6.14
N PRO A 22 4.18 27.13 5.05
CA PRO A 22 3.78 26.32 3.91
C PRO A 22 3.67 24.87 4.36
N ALA A 23 2.51 24.26 4.15
CA ALA A 23 2.33 22.82 4.35
C ALA A 23 3.33 22.08 3.47
N ALA A 24 4.22 21.31 4.10
CA ALA A 24 5.12 20.42 3.38
C ALA A 24 4.28 19.44 2.56
N ALA A 25 4.37 19.55 1.23
CA ALA A 25 3.75 18.59 0.34
C ALA A 25 4.41 17.22 0.59
N SER A 26 3.70 16.30 1.24
CA SER A 26 4.08 14.89 1.36
C SER A 26 4.47 14.40 -0.05
N SER A 27 5.76 14.10 -0.23
CA SER A 27 6.29 13.68 -1.53
C SER A 27 5.86 12.23 -1.76
N ALA A 28 4.86 12.03 -2.60
CA ALA A 28 4.43 10.70 -3.01
C ALA A 28 5.62 9.88 -3.54
N LYS A 29 5.76 8.64 -3.08
CA LYS A 29 6.75 7.69 -3.59
C LYS A 29 6.33 7.25 -5.00
N CYS A 30 7.29 7.01 -5.87
CA CYS A 30 7.03 6.66 -7.27
C CYS A 30 7.61 5.31 -7.63
N HIS A 31 6.75 4.41 -8.11
CA HIS A 31 7.13 3.09 -8.61
C HIS A 31 6.73 3.01 -10.08
N ALA A 32 7.68 2.80 -10.99
CA ALA A 32 7.38 2.81 -12.42
C ALA A 32 8.18 1.76 -13.19
N ASN A 33 7.53 1.19 -14.20
CA ASN A 33 8.15 0.31 -15.19
C ASN A 33 7.85 0.80 -16.61
N LYS A 34 8.00 -0.07 -17.62
CA LYS A 34 7.75 0.29 -19.03
C LYS A 34 6.26 0.62 -19.32
N TYR A 35 5.35 0.04 -18.55
CA TYR A 35 3.91 0.04 -18.84
C TYR A 35 3.10 0.89 -17.88
N PHE A 36 3.55 1.04 -16.63
CA PHE A 36 2.79 1.73 -15.58
C PHE A 36 3.69 2.61 -14.72
N ALA A 37 3.10 3.69 -14.21
CA ALA A 37 3.60 4.47 -13.09
C ALA A 37 2.57 4.44 -11.96
N VAL A 38 3.04 4.22 -10.74
CA VAL A 38 2.26 4.06 -9.51
C VAL A 38 2.79 5.06 -8.50
N ALA A 39 1.99 6.08 -8.22
CA ALA A 39 2.26 7.05 -7.16
C ALA A 39 1.67 6.52 -5.85
N GLU A 40 2.50 6.28 -4.86
CA GLU A 40 2.10 5.89 -3.51
C GLU A 40 2.02 7.14 -2.62
N LYS A 41 0.87 7.34 -1.99
CA LYS A 41 0.67 8.34 -0.95
C LYS A 41 0.16 7.65 0.31
N GLU A 42 1.01 7.61 1.33
CA GLU A 42 0.62 7.18 2.68
C GLU A 42 -0.51 8.08 3.21
N TYR A 43 -1.40 7.50 4.01
CA TYR A 43 -2.44 8.31 4.66
C TYR A 43 -1.83 9.23 5.70
N ASP A 44 -2.33 10.47 5.74
CA ASP A 44 -1.88 11.47 6.71
C ASP A 44 -2.26 11.04 8.15
N GLU A 45 -3.36 10.27 8.28
CA GLU A 45 -3.80 9.61 9.50
C GLU A 45 -4.16 8.15 9.21
N GLY A 46 -3.68 7.22 10.05
CA GLY A 46 -3.96 5.78 9.92
C GLY A 46 -2.85 4.99 9.21
N ALA A 47 -3.07 3.67 9.12
CA ALA A 47 -2.12 2.74 8.51
C ALA A 47 -2.35 2.62 6.99
N GLY A 48 -1.26 2.45 6.24
CA GLY A 48 -1.27 2.15 4.81
C GLY A 48 -1.25 3.37 3.89
N ALA A 49 -1.49 3.10 2.62
CA ALA A 49 -1.39 4.06 1.54
C ALA A 49 -2.48 3.87 0.48
N GLN A 50 -2.65 4.92 -0.31
CA GLN A 50 -3.39 4.90 -1.57
C GLN A 50 -2.42 4.99 -2.74
N PHE A 51 -2.82 4.40 -3.87
CA PHE A 51 -1.98 4.24 -5.05
C PHE A 51 -2.69 4.83 -6.27
N ALA A 52 -2.16 5.93 -6.82
CA ALA A 52 -2.62 6.47 -8.08
C ALA A 52 -1.85 5.82 -9.24
N VAL A 53 -2.58 5.12 -10.11
CA VAL A 53 -2.02 4.32 -11.20
C VAL A 53 -2.27 4.99 -12.54
N ARG A 54 -1.20 5.10 -13.33
CA ARG A 54 -1.22 5.60 -14.70
C ARG A 54 -0.61 4.59 -15.65
N ALA A 55 -1.36 4.23 -16.69
CA ALA A 55 -0.80 3.49 -17.84
C ALA A 55 0.09 4.43 -18.67
N LEU A 56 1.26 3.94 -19.08
CA LEU A 56 2.25 4.68 -19.83
C LEU A 56 2.17 4.30 -21.31
N THR A 57 2.03 5.32 -22.16
CA THR A 57 2.12 5.16 -23.62
C THR A 57 3.55 5.35 -24.13
N ASP A 58 4.39 6.06 -23.36
CA ASP A 58 5.82 6.20 -23.60
C ASP A 58 6.58 6.07 -22.25
N PRO A 59 7.48 5.07 -22.13
CA PRO A 59 8.26 4.84 -20.90
C PRO A 59 9.14 6.02 -20.48
N LYS A 60 9.55 6.88 -21.41
CA LYS A 60 10.48 8.00 -21.15
C LYS A 60 9.79 9.19 -20.51
N THR A 61 8.53 9.44 -20.86
CA THR A 61 7.73 10.56 -20.35
C THR A 61 6.92 10.21 -19.11
N GLY A 62 6.74 8.91 -18.83
CA GLY A 62 5.84 8.40 -17.78
C GLY A 62 6.41 8.21 -16.39
N ARG A 63 7.72 8.37 -16.18
CA ARG A 63 8.39 8.04 -14.91
C ARG A 63 8.22 9.06 -13.79
N ASN A 64 7.68 10.25 -14.08
CA ASN A 64 7.42 11.26 -13.07
C ASN A 64 6.03 11.03 -12.46
N CYS A 65 5.96 10.27 -11.37
CA CYS A 65 4.71 10.10 -10.64
C CYS A 65 4.28 11.42 -10.00
N ARG A 66 3.04 11.83 -10.25
CA ARG A 66 2.34 12.83 -9.46
C ARG A 66 1.10 12.17 -8.90
N PHE A 67 0.84 12.39 -7.61
CA PHE A 67 -0.38 11.92 -6.96
C PHE A 67 -1.61 12.77 -7.34
N THR A 68 -1.53 13.59 -8.38
CA THR A 68 -2.70 14.27 -8.94
C THR A 68 -3.28 13.36 -10.03
N PRO A 69 -4.27 12.50 -9.73
CA PRO A 69 -4.84 11.60 -10.71
C PRO A 69 -5.45 12.42 -11.85
N SER A 70 -5.00 12.15 -13.07
CA SER A 70 -5.69 12.60 -14.28
C SER A 70 -7.01 11.84 -14.44
N LYS A 71 -7.93 12.32 -15.29
CA LYS A 71 -9.18 11.59 -15.59
C LYS A 71 -8.97 10.17 -16.14
N LYS A 72 -7.77 9.84 -16.63
CA LYS A 72 -7.42 8.52 -17.18
C LYS A 72 -6.78 7.60 -16.14
N ASP A 73 -6.35 8.15 -15.02
CA ASP A 73 -5.74 7.43 -13.92
C ASP A 73 -6.83 6.78 -13.07
N PHE A 74 -6.46 5.78 -12.28
CA PHE A 74 -7.34 5.20 -11.27
C PHE A 74 -6.61 5.06 -9.95
N VAL A 75 -7.37 5.04 -8.85
CA VAL A 75 -6.83 4.97 -7.49
C VAL A 75 -7.18 3.62 -6.90
N ILE A 76 -6.19 2.98 -6.28
CA ILE A 76 -6.33 1.79 -5.44
C ILE A 76 -6.17 2.22 -3.99
N GLY A 77 -7.04 1.72 -3.12
CA GLY A 77 -7.09 2.09 -1.71
C GLY A 77 -8.08 3.23 -1.43
N ARG A 78 -8.68 3.17 -0.25
CA ARG A 78 -9.54 4.19 0.36
C ARG A 78 -9.01 4.52 1.75
N PRO A 79 -9.28 5.72 2.29
CA PRO A 79 -8.89 6.06 3.66
C PRO A 79 -9.25 4.95 4.65
N GLY A 80 -8.24 4.48 5.39
CA GLY A 80 -8.37 3.35 6.33
C GLY A 80 -7.98 1.97 5.76
N ASP A 81 -7.76 1.83 4.45
CA ASP A 81 -7.26 0.59 3.85
C ASP A 81 -5.77 0.44 4.16
N PRO A 82 -5.34 -0.58 4.93
CA PRO A 82 -3.96 -0.66 5.39
C PRO A 82 -3.06 -1.34 4.33
N LEU A 83 -3.03 -0.78 3.12
CA LEU A 83 -2.29 -1.28 1.97
C LEU A 83 -0.86 -0.77 1.96
N TRP A 84 0.09 -1.64 1.67
CA TRP A 84 1.52 -1.32 1.60
C TRP A 84 2.11 -1.79 0.28
N PHE A 85 3.00 -0.98 -0.30
CA PHE A 85 3.67 -1.35 -1.55
C PHE A 85 4.58 -2.56 -1.36
N GLY A 86 4.41 -3.57 -2.20
CA GLY A 86 5.29 -4.73 -2.27
C GLY A 86 6.21 -4.70 -3.48
N ALA A 87 5.63 -4.77 -4.68
CA ALA A 87 6.36 -4.79 -5.94
C ALA A 87 5.51 -4.34 -7.13
N LEU A 88 6.19 -3.95 -8.22
CA LEU A 88 5.58 -3.64 -9.52
C LEU A 88 6.30 -4.41 -10.62
N ASP A 89 5.67 -5.44 -11.18
CA ASP A 89 6.21 -6.26 -12.27
C ASP A 89 5.24 -6.31 -13.45
N GLY A 90 5.65 -5.76 -14.59
CA GLY A 90 4.79 -5.68 -15.78
C GLY A 90 3.47 -4.97 -15.48
N LYS A 91 2.36 -5.72 -15.57
CA LYS A 91 1.01 -5.23 -15.26
C LYS A 91 0.56 -5.51 -13.81
N TRP A 92 1.40 -6.16 -13.01
CA TRP A 92 1.02 -6.62 -11.67
C TRP A 92 1.52 -5.64 -10.61
N LEU A 93 0.59 -5.11 -9.83
CA LEU A 93 0.89 -4.40 -8.59
C LEU A 93 0.65 -5.35 -7.43
N ILE A 94 1.71 -5.62 -6.68
CA ILE A 94 1.72 -6.52 -5.54
C ILE A 94 1.77 -5.65 -4.30
N LEU A 95 0.77 -5.80 -3.43
CA LEU A 95 0.60 -5.08 -2.19
C LEU A 95 0.43 -6.08 -1.05
N THR A 96 0.71 -5.63 0.18
CA THR A 96 0.21 -6.32 1.37
C THR A 96 -0.90 -5.49 2.00
N ARG A 97 -1.82 -6.13 2.73
CA ARG A 97 -2.85 -5.47 3.53
C ARG A 97 -2.72 -5.92 4.97
N SER A 98 -2.31 -5.03 5.87
CA SER A 98 -2.19 -5.37 7.29
C SER A 98 -2.05 -4.15 8.21
N THR A 99 -2.64 -4.24 9.39
CA THR A 99 -2.35 -3.38 10.57
C THR A 99 -1.65 -4.13 11.71
N GLY A 100 -1.37 -5.43 11.53
CA GLY A 100 -0.89 -6.32 12.58
C GLY A 100 0.12 -7.36 12.08
N PRO A 101 0.45 -8.37 12.91
CA PRO A 101 1.47 -9.37 12.58
C PRO A 101 1.06 -10.28 11.42
N GLN A 102 -0.23 -10.57 11.25
CA GLN A 102 -0.76 -11.28 10.09
C GLN A 102 -1.35 -10.30 9.09
N GLY A 103 -1.21 -10.62 7.80
CA GLY A 103 -1.74 -9.82 6.71
C GLY A 103 -2.27 -10.63 5.54
N ASP A 104 -2.73 -9.89 4.54
CA ASP A 104 -3.14 -10.43 3.25
C ASP A 104 -2.15 -10.02 2.16
N LEU A 105 -1.97 -10.90 1.18
CA LEU A 105 -1.35 -10.61 -0.10
C LEU A 105 -2.45 -10.15 -1.07
N VAL A 106 -2.28 -8.96 -1.63
CA VAL A 106 -3.21 -8.36 -2.58
C VAL A 106 -2.49 -8.12 -3.90
N VAL A 107 -3.01 -8.67 -5.00
CA VAL A 107 -2.42 -8.53 -6.32
C VAL A 107 -3.44 -7.94 -7.28
N TYR A 108 -3.08 -6.83 -7.92
CA TYR A 108 -3.86 -6.18 -8.95
C TYR A 108 -3.29 -6.44 -10.34
N ASP A 109 -4.16 -6.77 -11.29
CA ASP A 109 -3.90 -6.59 -12.72
C ASP A 109 -4.24 -5.15 -13.09
N LEU A 110 -3.22 -4.32 -13.31
CA LEU A 110 -3.38 -2.91 -13.65
C LEU A 110 -3.93 -2.69 -15.06
N ALA A 111 -3.79 -3.67 -15.96
CA ALA A 111 -4.36 -3.58 -17.30
C ALA A 111 -5.89 -3.74 -17.26
N SER A 112 -6.39 -4.70 -16.47
CA SER A 112 -7.84 -4.91 -16.28
C SER A 112 -8.43 -4.09 -15.14
N ARG A 113 -7.59 -3.44 -14.32
CA ARG A 113 -7.95 -2.64 -13.13
C ARG A 113 -8.68 -3.44 -12.05
N LYS A 114 -8.34 -4.72 -11.90
CA LYS A 114 -8.99 -5.63 -10.96
C LYS A 114 -7.98 -6.23 -10.00
N ALA A 115 -8.39 -6.39 -8.74
CA ALA A 115 -7.72 -7.32 -7.84
C ALA A 115 -7.97 -8.75 -8.36
N VAL A 116 -6.89 -9.49 -8.57
CA VAL A 116 -6.93 -10.90 -8.99
C VAL A 116 -6.60 -11.85 -7.83
N LEU A 117 -5.95 -11.34 -6.78
CA LEU A 117 -5.71 -12.03 -5.53
C LEU A 117 -5.94 -11.07 -4.37
N ASP A 118 -6.58 -11.59 -3.33
CA ASP A 118 -6.76 -10.95 -2.02
C ASP A 118 -6.92 -12.11 -1.03
N VAL A 119 -5.79 -12.57 -0.47
CA VAL A 119 -5.73 -13.83 0.28
C VAL A 119 -4.81 -13.71 1.49
N PRO A 120 -5.11 -14.40 2.60
CA PRO A 120 -4.28 -14.36 3.80
C PRO A 120 -2.92 -15.00 3.51
N SER A 121 -1.84 -14.23 3.67
CA SER A 121 -0.48 -14.66 3.37
C SER A 121 0.52 -13.68 3.97
N ASP A 122 1.32 -14.14 4.93
CA ASP A 122 2.28 -13.27 5.63
C ASP A 122 3.61 -13.14 4.89
N SER A 123 3.86 -14.01 3.91
CA SER A 123 5.10 -14.01 3.14
C SER A 123 4.86 -14.27 1.66
N TYR A 124 5.66 -13.60 0.84
CA TYR A 124 5.74 -13.84 -0.59
C TYR A 124 7.15 -13.52 -1.11
N GLU A 125 7.48 -14.07 -2.27
CA GLU A 125 8.71 -13.79 -3.02
C GLU A 125 8.35 -13.53 -4.48
N VAL A 126 8.92 -12.48 -5.07
CA VAL A 126 8.84 -12.22 -6.50
C VAL A 126 10.20 -12.51 -7.13
N LYS A 127 10.25 -13.48 -8.03
CA LYS A 127 11.50 -13.90 -8.66
C LYS A 127 11.26 -14.51 -10.02
N LYS A 128 12.05 -14.09 -11.02
CA LYS A 128 12.05 -14.65 -12.38
C LYS A 128 10.64 -14.70 -13.02
N GLY A 129 9.83 -13.67 -12.81
CA GLY A 129 8.47 -13.59 -13.37
C GLY A 129 7.44 -14.47 -12.64
N GLU A 130 7.75 -14.96 -11.45
CA GLU A 130 6.83 -15.69 -10.59
C GLU A 130 6.65 -14.97 -9.25
N LEU A 131 5.42 -14.99 -8.74
CA LEU A 131 5.08 -14.62 -7.36
C LEU A 131 4.75 -15.89 -6.59
N SER A 132 5.64 -16.30 -5.70
CA SER A 132 5.45 -17.43 -4.80
C SER A 132 5.00 -16.95 -3.43
N PHE A 133 4.00 -17.59 -2.83
CA PHE A 133 3.46 -17.18 -1.53
C PHE A 133 2.86 -18.35 -0.75
N TRP A 134 2.89 -18.25 0.58
CA TRP A 134 2.32 -19.24 1.48
C TRP A 134 0.94 -18.76 1.93
N GLN A 135 -0.09 -19.23 1.25
CA GLN A 135 -1.46 -18.86 1.60
C GLN A 135 -1.90 -19.61 2.84
N ARG A 136 -2.41 -18.90 3.84
CA ARG A 136 -3.10 -19.51 4.99
C ARG A 136 -4.44 -20.10 4.54
N THR A 137 -4.66 -21.38 4.79
CA THR A 137 -5.85 -22.10 4.32
C THR A 137 -6.73 -22.63 5.44
N GLY A 138 -6.27 -22.58 6.69
CA GLY A 138 -7.06 -22.92 7.86
C GLY A 138 -6.24 -22.88 9.14
N GLU A 139 -6.92 -23.09 10.26
CA GLU A 139 -6.28 -23.33 11.56
C GLU A 139 -5.60 -24.69 11.56
N ALA A 140 -4.46 -24.77 12.25
CA ALA A 140 -3.80 -26.05 12.49
C ALA A 140 -4.27 -26.66 13.80
N THR A 141 -4.09 -27.98 13.92
CA THR A 141 -4.33 -28.74 15.15
C THR A 141 -3.10 -29.57 15.48
N ALA A 142 -3.06 -30.16 16.68
CA ALA A 142 -2.03 -31.13 17.04
C ALA A 142 -1.92 -32.32 16.05
N ALA A 143 -3.00 -32.63 15.32
CA ALA A 143 -2.99 -33.69 14.31
C ALA A 143 -2.39 -33.27 12.96
N THR A 144 -2.38 -31.97 12.65
CA THR A 144 -1.99 -31.43 11.34
C THR A 144 -0.73 -30.56 11.39
N CYS A 145 -0.25 -30.22 12.59
CA CYS A 145 0.93 -29.40 12.82
C CYS A 145 1.78 -30.00 13.95
N PRO A 146 2.94 -30.59 13.64
CA PRO A 146 3.88 -31.10 14.64
C PRO A 146 4.31 -30.03 15.68
N GLU A 147 4.44 -28.78 15.25
CA GLU A 147 4.87 -27.65 16.06
C GLU A 147 3.75 -27.03 16.92
N PHE A 148 2.53 -27.57 16.85
CA PHE A 148 1.34 -26.97 17.47
C PHE A 148 1.50 -26.76 18.99
N ALA A 149 2.06 -27.75 19.69
CA ALA A 149 2.26 -27.67 21.13
C ALA A 149 3.31 -26.60 21.50
N GLU A 150 4.36 -26.45 20.69
CA GLU A 150 5.38 -25.43 20.88
C GLU A 150 4.81 -24.02 20.66
N HIS A 151 4.03 -23.83 19.60
CA HIS A 151 3.36 -22.55 19.34
C HIS A 151 2.45 -22.17 20.51
N GLN A 152 1.61 -23.09 20.99
CA GLN A 152 0.75 -22.84 22.14
C GLN A 152 1.51 -22.51 23.42
N ALA A 153 2.61 -23.22 23.70
CA ALA A 153 3.45 -22.95 24.88
C ALA A 153 4.05 -21.53 24.84
N ASN A 154 4.26 -20.97 23.65
CA ASN A 154 4.72 -19.61 23.44
C ASN A 154 3.58 -18.58 23.31
N GLY A 155 2.32 -18.98 23.57
CA GLY A 155 1.16 -18.09 23.47
C GLY A 155 0.74 -17.75 22.03
N LEU A 156 1.15 -18.56 21.05
CA LEU A 156 0.86 -18.37 19.63
C LEU A 156 -0.24 -19.32 19.16
N GLY A 157 -0.99 -18.87 18.15
CA GLY A 157 -1.84 -19.72 17.34
C GLY A 157 -1.03 -20.54 16.33
N SER A 158 -1.70 -21.40 15.58
CA SER A 158 -1.08 -22.18 14.51
C SER A 158 -2.01 -22.27 13.32
N ALA A 159 -1.46 -22.11 12.13
CA ALA A 159 -2.20 -22.19 10.89
C ALA A 159 -1.54 -23.14 9.90
N ILE A 160 -2.37 -23.69 9.02
CA ILE A 160 -1.93 -24.42 7.86
C ILE A 160 -1.76 -23.43 6.71
N THR A 161 -0.58 -23.47 6.07
CA THR A 161 -0.31 -22.70 4.86
C THR A 161 0.03 -23.62 3.69
N GLN A 162 -0.33 -23.18 2.48
CA GLN A 162 -0.07 -23.89 1.23
C GLN A 162 0.73 -23.03 0.27
N LEU A 163 1.75 -23.61 -0.37
CA LEU A 163 2.55 -22.90 -1.36
C LEU A 163 1.78 -22.76 -2.66
N LYS A 164 1.61 -21.51 -3.09
CA LYS A 164 1.03 -21.16 -4.38
C LYS A 164 1.99 -20.31 -5.18
N VAL A 165 1.88 -20.42 -6.49
CA VAL A 165 2.68 -19.63 -7.43
C VAL A 165 1.77 -19.01 -8.48
N LEU A 166 1.85 -17.69 -8.60
CA LEU A 166 1.27 -16.94 -9.71
C LEU A 166 2.37 -16.67 -10.74
N ASP A 167 2.20 -17.22 -11.94
CA ASP A 167 3.03 -16.87 -13.09
C ASP A 167 2.64 -15.47 -13.59
N LEU A 168 3.58 -14.51 -13.54
CA LEU A 168 3.34 -13.10 -13.86
C LEU A 168 3.36 -12.82 -15.37
N HIS A 169 3.65 -13.81 -16.22
CA HIS A 169 3.54 -13.66 -17.66
C HIS A 169 2.12 -14.01 -18.15
N SER A 170 1.60 -15.13 -17.68
CA SER A 170 0.30 -15.71 -18.05
C SER A 170 -0.84 -15.33 -17.12
N GLY A 171 -0.54 -14.94 -15.87
CA GLY A 171 -1.52 -14.75 -14.80
C GLY A 171 -2.08 -16.06 -14.25
N LYS A 172 -1.46 -17.21 -14.54
CA LYS A 172 -1.92 -18.52 -14.08
C LYS A 172 -1.50 -18.74 -12.62
N LEU A 173 -2.50 -18.95 -11.75
CA LEU A 173 -2.27 -19.41 -10.39
C LEU A 173 -2.17 -20.93 -10.35
N THR A 174 -1.16 -21.45 -9.66
CA THR A 174 -0.93 -22.89 -9.49
C THR A 174 -0.69 -23.21 -8.02
N ASP A 175 -1.39 -24.23 -7.53
CA ASP A 175 -1.11 -24.85 -6.25
C ASP A 175 0.07 -25.83 -6.39
N LYS A 176 1.04 -25.78 -5.49
CA LYS A 176 2.22 -26.66 -5.53
C LYS A 176 2.06 -27.93 -4.69
N GLY A 177 0.94 -28.07 -3.97
CA GLY A 177 0.65 -29.21 -3.09
C GLY A 177 1.53 -29.29 -1.84
N GLN A 178 2.39 -28.28 -1.61
CA GLN A 178 3.23 -28.21 -0.42
C GLN A 178 2.48 -27.50 0.69
N GLN A 179 2.58 -28.04 1.90
CA GLN A 179 1.94 -27.53 3.09
C GLN A 179 2.95 -27.39 4.22
N ARG A 180 2.80 -26.37 5.06
CA ARG A 180 3.55 -26.23 6.30
C ARG A 180 2.69 -25.67 7.42
N CYS A 181 3.14 -25.86 8.66
CA CYS A 181 2.59 -25.16 9.81
C CYS A 181 3.25 -23.79 9.96
N GLU A 182 2.47 -22.79 10.34
CA GLU A 182 2.94 -21.43 10.58
C GLU A 182 2.36 -20.91 11.90
N ALA A 183 3.21 -20.32 12.75
CA ALA A 183 2.77 -19.71 14.00
C ALA A 183 2.03 -18.39 13.71
N THR A 184 0.97 -18.11 14.46
CA THR A 184 0.17 -16.87 14.33
C THR A 184 0.05 -16.15 15.68
N GLN A 185 -0.22 -14.85 15.65
CA GLN A 185 -0.40 -13.99 16.83
C GLN A 185 -1.85 -13.51 16.93
#